data_AF-A0A929H4Q0-F1
#
_entry.id   AF-A0A929H4Q0-F1
#
_cell.length_a   1.000
_cell.length_b   1.000
_cell.length_c   1.000
_cell.angle_alpha   90.00
_cell.angle_beta   90.00
_cell.angle_gamma   90.00
#
_symmetry.space_group_name_H-M   'P 1'
#
loop_
_entity.id
_entity.type
_entity.pdbx_description
1 polymer ?
#
loop_
_entity_poly.entity_id
_entity_poly.type
_entity_poly.pdbx_seq_one_letter_code
_entity_poly.pdbx_strand_id
1 'polypeptide(L)'
;DVSAEINALLADESQLIGSGDDFEFPYGASLAPMNRNPAYQQEYTPGAGYFYINPYFYEILTGQNTFFPVEGNPYLGITDPRVPYYFYNQLAPGQAAENPVAYRNGDFVSIYMFSYNIDPNEGFDQASSQTIAGLYPIGGRYDDGNGGIANFNGAGDTPQRMLTYFSRLYTQAELALAGVTSQNDSLLLSQAIQASFDKVNEVASAAGAPSIVQTDIDTYISSIMSLYAGADNEGKLLQIMTQKWIASFGFGIDAYNDYRRTGYPVLHDGNTDNLDVTVRTREFPVSFPWKTADLQVNKNAPTQKNITTFNVFWDAN
;
A
#
# COMPACT_ATOMS: atom_id res chain seq x y z
N ASP A 1 7.82 -25.66 15.76
CA ASP A 1 7.02 -24.63 15.06
C ASP A 1 5.78 -24.34 15.91
N VAL A 2 4.86 -23.51 15.41
CA VAL A 2 3.58 -23.17 16.07
C VAL A 2 2.39 -23.83 15.37
N SER A 3 2.63 -24.89 14.59
CA SER A 3 1.61 -25.48 13.71
C SER A 3 0.44 -26.06 14.51
N ALA A 4 0.69 -26.61 15.70
CA ALA A 4 -0.38 -27.16 16.54
C ALA A 4 -1.34 -26.07 17.05
N GLU A 5 -0.79 -24.95 17.52
CA GLU A 5 -1.56 -23.81 18.02
C GLU A 5 -2.37 -23.15 16.90
N ILE A 6 -1.77 -22.97 15.72
CA ILE A 6 -2.45 -22.42 14.55
C ILE A 6 -3.58 -23.34 14.09
N ASN A 7 -3.34 -24.65 13.96
CA ASN A 7 -4.39 -25.59 13.56
C ASN A 7 -5.51 -25.68 14.61
N ALA A 8 -5.21 -25.54 15.90
CA ALA A 8 -6.23 -25.46 16.94
C ALA A 8 -7.09 -24.19 16.82
N LEU A 9 -6.48 -23.05 16.49
CA LEU A 9 -7.20 -21.80 16.26
C LEU A 9 -8.10 -21.86 15.01
N LEU A 10 -7.63 -22.50 13.94
CA LEU A 10 -8.38 -22.66 12.69
C LEU A 10 -9.44 -23.76 12.73
N ALA A 11 -9.46 -24.60 13.77
CA ALA A 11 -10.51 -25.61 13.94
C ALA A 11 -11.90 -25.01 14.20
N ASP A 12 -11.94 -23.77 14.72
CA ASP A 12 -13.16 -22.98 14.90
C ASP A 12 -12.93 -21.54 14.41
N GLU A 13 -13.00 -21.36 13.09
CA GLU A 13 -12.81 -20.04 12.46
C GLU A 13 -13.89 -19.01 12.85
N SER A 14 -14.98 -19.42 13.51
CA SER A 14 -16.02 -18.48 13.98
C SER A 14 -15.52 -17.55 15.10
N GLN A 15 -14.39 -17.88 15.72
CA GLN A 15 -13.71 -17.03 16.72
C GLN A 15 -12.75 -16.02 16.09
N LEU A 16 -12.55 -16.09 14.77
CA LEU A 16 -11.69 -15.21 14.02
C LEU A 16 -12.52 -14.16 13.27
N ILE A 17 -11.87 -13.06 12.92
CA ILE A 17 -12.48 -12.00 12.11
C ILE A 17 -13.00 -12.60 10.80
N GLY A 18 -14.30 -12.46 10.56
CA GLY A 18 -14.98 -12.83 9.33
C GLY A 18 -15.23 -11.63 8.42
N SER A 19 -15.95 -11.89 7.32
CA SER A 19 -16.39 -10.81 6.43
C SER A 19 -17.32 -9.86 7.19
N GLY A 20 -16.98 -8.56 7.19
CA GLY A 20 -17.73 -7.52 7.91
C GLY A 20 -17.31 -7.31 9.37
N ASP A 21 -16.40 -8.11 9.92
CA ASP A 21 -15.93 -8.01 11.31
C ASP A 21 -14.58 -7.27 11.43
N ASP A 22 -14.22 -6.45 10.43
CA ASP A 22 -12.95 -5.73 10.41
C ASP A 22 -12.75 -4.91 11.70
N PHE A 23 -11.56 -5.01 12.29
CA PHE A 23 -11.18 -4.14 13.39
C PHE A 23 -10.63 -2.83 12.84
N GLU A 24 -11.46 -1.79 12.94
CA GLU A 24 -11.21 -0.47 12.36
C GLU A 24 -11.54 0.65 13.35
N PHE A 25 -10.86 1.78 13.18
CA PHE A 25 -11.24 3.02 13.85
C PHE A 25 -12.10 3.88 12.90
N PRO A 26 -13.41 4.07 13.19
CA PRO A 26 -14.28 4.83 12.32
C PRO A 26 -14.01 6.34 12.43
N TYR A 27 -14.02 7.01 11.28
CA TYR A 27 -14.04 8.48 11.20
C TYR A 27 -15.45 8.97 10.82
N GLY A 28 -15.73 10.24 11.02
CA GLY A 28 -16.96 10.89 10.59
C GLY A 28 -16.69 12.02 9.60
N ALA A 29 -17.74 12.62 9.07
CA ALA A 29 -17.64 13.72 8.10
C ALA A 29 -17.70 15.13 8.74
N SER A 30 -17.71 15.24 10.08
CA SER A 30 -17.90 16.51 10.79
C SER A 30 -16.63 17.35 10.84
N LEU A 31 -16.78 18.67 10.64
CA LEU A 31 -15.72 19.66 10.81
C LEU A 31 -15.65 20.22 12.23
N ALA A 32 -16.77 20.25 12.95
CA ALA A 32 -16.87 20.81 14.30
C ALA A 32 -17.90 20.03 15.15
N PRO A 33 -17.46 19.11 16.04
CA PRO A 33 -16.05 18.76 16.28
C PRO A 33 -15.43 18.07 15.06
N MET A 34 -14.13 18.31 14.85
CA MET A 34 -13.38 17.64 13.78
C MET A 34 -13.25 16.16 14.09
N ASN A 35 -13.79 15.30 13.23
CA ASN A 35 -13.68 13.84 13.37
C ASN A 35 -13.40 13.11 12.05
N ARG A 36 -12.95 13.84 11.03
CA ARG A 36 -12.50 13.28 9.75
C ARG A 36 -11.15 12.58 9.88
N ASN A 37 -10.87 11.67 8.96
CA ASN A 37 -9.60 11.01 8.78
C ASN A 37 -8.45 12.06 8.74
N PRO A 38 -7.43 11.95 9.61
CA PRO A 38 -6.34 12.91 9.69
C PRO A 38 -5.54 13.07 8.39
N ALA A 39 -5.36 11.99 7.62
CA ALA A 39 -4.66 12.08 6.33
C ALA A 39 -5.48 12.86 5.30
N TYR A 40 -6.81 12.68 5.28
CA TYR A 40 -7.69 13.53 4.47
C TYR A 40 -7.62 15.00 4.88
N GLN A 41 -7.59 15.30 6.19
CA GLN A 41 -7.45 16.68 6.65
C GLN A 41 -6.17 17.33 6.11
N GLN A 42 -5.08 16.56 5.99
CA GLN A 42 -3.81 17.05 5.47
C GLN A 42 -3.81 17.15 3.94
N GLU A 43 -4.19 16.09 3.22
CA GLU A 43 -4.09 16.03 1.75
C GLU A 43 -5.15 16.84 1.01
N TYR A 44 -6.37 16.96 1.55
CA TYR A 44 -7.46 17.69 0.89
C TYR A 44 -7.56 19.16 1.33
N THR A 45 -6.59 19.64 2.12
CA THR A 45 -6.46 21.07 2.41
C THR A 45 -6.02 21.81 1.14
N PRO A 46 -6.71 22.89 0.72
CA PRO A 46 -6.28 23.69 -0.42
C PRO A 46 -4.83 24.16 -0.29
N GLY A 47 -4.01 23.90 -1.32
CA GLY A 47 -2.59 24.25 -1.32
C GLY A 47 -1.70 23.36 -0.45
N ALA A 48 -2.19 22.20 -0.01
CA ALA A 48 -1.40 21.21 0.71
C ALA A 48 -0.80 20.17 -0.23
N GLY A 49 0.53 20.17 -0.36
CA GLY A 49 1.30 19.13 -1.04
C GLY A 49 2.17 18.34 -0.06
N TYR A 50 1.57 17.62 0.89
CA TYR A 50 2.33 16.98 1.99
C TYR A 50 2.85 15.58 1.68
N PHE A 51 2.11 14.80 0.89
CA PHE A 51 2.44 13.41 0.58
C PHE A 51 2.40 13.18 -0.92
N TYR A 52 3.28 12.28 -1.37
CA TYR A 52 3.43 11.93 -2.77
C TYR A 52 3.21 10.42 -2.92
N ILE A 53 2.42 10.04 -3.92
CA ILE A 53 2.23 8.64 -4.26
C ILE A 53 3.50 8.14 -4.95
N ASN A 54 4.13 7.10 -4.41
CA ASN A 54 5.35 6.55 -4.99
C ASN A 54 5.08 6.04 -6.43
N PRO A 55 5.79 6.55 -7.46
CA PRO A 55 5.66 6.10 -8.84
C PRO A 55 5.81 4.59 -9.01
N TYR A 56 6.68 3.95 -8.23
CA TYR A 56 6.87 2.51 -8.23
C TYR A 56 5.60 1.74 -7.84
N PHE A 57 4.92 2.21 -6.79
CA PHE A 57 3.66 1.61 -6.36
C PHE A 57 2.59 1.78 -7.45
N TYR A 58 2.52 2.97 -8.04
CA TYR A 58 1.62 3.25 -9.15
C TYR A 58 1.89 2.36 -10.37
N GLU A 59 3.16 2.12 -10.74
CA GLU A 59 3.51 1.21 -11.83
C GLU A 59 3.07 -0.22 -11.57
N ILE A 60 3.25 -0.71 -10.33
CA ILE A 60 2.77 -2.04 -9.92
C ILE A 60 1.27 -2.16 -10.18
N LEU A 61 0.48 -1.20 -9.72
CA LEU A 61 -0.97 -1.23 -9.89
C LEU A 61 -1.41 -0.98 -11.34
N THR A 62 -0.63 -0.30 -12.16
CA THR A 62 -0.99 -0.03 -13.57
C THR A 62 -0.38 -1.03 -14.55
N GLY A 63 0.34 -2.03 -14.06
CA GLY A 63 0.98 -3.05 -14.88
C GLY A 63 2.09 -2.49 -15.77
N GLN A 64 2.78 -1.43 -15.32
CA GLN A 64 3.87 -0.77 -16.03
C GLN A 64 5.23 -1.17 -15.46
N ASN A 65 6.31 -0.94 -16.21
CA ASN A 65 7.65 -1.34 -15.82
C ASN A 65 8.71 -0.39 -16.37
N THR A 66 8.54 0.91 -16.15
CA THR A 66 9.46 1.92 -16.70
C THR A 66 10.71 2.12 -15.84
N PHE A 67 10.68 1.74 -14.56
CA PHE A 67 11.77 2.00 -13.59
C PHE A 67 12.52 0.76 -13.09
N PHE A 68 12.42 -0.39 -13.77
CA PHE A 68 13.01 -1.62 -13.28
C PHE A 68 14.06 -2.20 -14.23
N PRO A 69 15.24 -2.58 -13.72
CA PRO A 69 16.31 -3.17 -14.54
C PRO A 69 16.28 -4.70 -14.62
N VAL A 70 15.80 -5.42 -13.58
CA VAL A 70 16.06 -6.88 -13.43
C VAL A 70 14.86 -7.66 -12.90
N GLU A 71 14.31 -7.33 -11.73
CA GLU A 71 13.19 -8.10 -11.14
C GLU A 71 11.84 -7.75 -11.78
N GLY A 72 11.71 -6.52 -12.29
CA GLY A 72 10.51 -6.04 -12.98
C GLY A 72 9.29 -5.91 -12.08
N ASN A 73 8.27 -5.22 -12.58
CA ASN A 73 6.93 -5.28 -12.00
C ASN A 73 6.36 -6.70 -12.20
N PRO A 74 6.02 -7.44 -11.12
CA PRO A 74 5.46 -8.79 -11.23
C PRO A 74 4.10 -8.83 -11.94
N TYR A 75 3.46 -7.66 -12.13
CA TYR A 75 2.15 -7.49 -12.75
C TYR A 75 2.19 -6.76 -14.08
N LEU A 76 3.32 -6.81 -14.80
CA LEU A 76 3.43 -6.24 -16.14
C LEU A 76 2.25 -6.66 -17.04
N GLY A 77 1.52 -5.66 -17.56
CA GLY A 77 0.33 -5.85 -18.40
C GLY A 77 -0.97 -6.15 -17.64
N ILE A 78 -0.98 -6.14 -16.31
CA ILE A 78 -2.16 -6.34 -15.47
C ILE A 78 -2.46 -5.01 -14.75
N THR A 79 -3.57 -4.36 -15.08
CA THR A 79 -4.05 -3.17 -14.38
C THR A 79 -4.96 -3.57 -13.22
N ASP A 80 -4.67 -3.06 -12.03
CA ASP A 80 -5.48 -3.20 -10.83
C ASP A 80 -6.69 -2.24 -10.86
N PRO A 81 -7.94 -2.76 -10.80
CA PRO A 81 -9.13 -1.91 -10.80
C PRO A 81 -9.28 -0.98 -9.58
N ARG A 82 -8.44 -1.13 -8.54
CA ARG A 82 -8.42 -0.23 -7.38
C ARG A 82 -7.76 1.13 -7.66
N VAL A 83 -7.05 1.29 -8.78
CA VAL A 83 -6.33 2.54 -9.14
C VAL A 83 -7.18 3.81 -8.97
N PRO A 84 -8.42 3.91 -9.51
CA PRO A 84 -9.23 5.14 -9.38
C PRO A 84 -9.77 5.41 -7.97
N TYR A 85 -9.64 4.44 -7.07
CA TYR A 85 -10.04 4.56 -5.66
C TYR A 85 -8.85 4.93 -4.79
N TYR A 86 -7.65 4.43 -5.15
CA TYR A 86 -6.41 4.66 -4.42
C TYR A 86 -5.81 6.02 -4.71
N PHE A 87 -5.94 6.48 -5.94
CA PHE A 87 -5.32 7.70 -6.41
C PHE A 87 -6.38 8.65 -6.96
N TYR A 88 -6.22 9.93 -6.65
CA TYR A 88 -7.02 11.00 -7.24
C TYR A 88 -6.11 11.97 -7.97
N ASN A 89 -6.22 11.99 -9.31
CA ASN A 89 -5.51 12.94 -10.12
C ASN A 89 -6.19 14.31 -10.04
N GLN A 90 -5.45 15.34 -9.64
CA GLN A 90 -5.98 16.71 -9.62
C GLN A 90 -6.02 17.34 -11.02
N LEU A 91 -5.21 16.83 -11.95
CA LEU A 91 -5.19 17.23 -13.35
C LEU A 91 -6.25 16.50 -14.15
N ALA A 92 -6.92 17.23 -15.05
CA ALA A 92 -7.73 16.64 -16.10
C ALA A 92 -6.84 16.14 -17.26
N PRO A 93 -7.35 15.24 -18.12
CA PRO A 93 -6.67 14.76 -19.32
C PRO A 93 -6.04 15.87 -20.16
N GLY A 94 -4.70 15.84 -20.23
CA GLY A 94 -3.92 16.79 -21.02
C GLY A 94 -3.76 18.19 -20.40
N GLN A 95 -4.23 18.39 -19.16
CA GLN A 95 -4.00 19.63 -18.42
C GLN A 95 -2.51 19.79 -18.10
N ALA A 96 -1.99 21.00 -18.29
CA ALA A 96 -0.64 21.34 -17.87
C ALA A 96 -0.53 21.32 -16.34
N ALA A 97 0.58 20.79 -15.83
CA ALA A 97 0.92 20.95 -14.41
C ALA A 97 1.29 22.42 -14.14
N GLU A 98 1.16 22.85 -12.90
CA GLU A 98 1.42 24.24 -12.50
C GLU A 98 2.90 24.62 -12.64
N ASN A 99 3.81 23.67 -12.42
CA ASN A 99 5.25 23.83 -12.52
C ASN A 99 5.89 22.63 -13.25
N PRO A 100 7.18 22.69 -13.63
CA PRO A 100 7.91 21.53 -14.12
C PRO A 100 7.81 20.34 -13.15
N VAL A 101 7.53 19.16 -13.69
CA VAL A 101 7.27 17.93 -12.93
C VAL A 101 8.52 17.06 -12.87
N ALA A 102 8.75 16.39 -11.73
CA ALA A 102 9.77 15.35 -11.61
C ALA A 102 9.29 14.06 -12.30
N TYR A 103 8.14 13.53 -11.88
CA TYR A 103 7.51 12.38 -12.53
C TYR A 103 6.12 12.71 -13.05
N ARG A 104 5.82 12.22 -14.27
CA ARG A 104 4.48 12.29 -14.85
C ARG A 104 4.16 11.10 -15.74
N ASN A 105 2.97 10.54 -15.57
CA ASN A 105 2.38 9.54 -16.44
C ASN A 105 0.91 9.92 -16.72
N GLY A 106 0.65 10.51 -17.89
CA GLY A 106 -0.64 11.07 -18.22
C GLY A 106 -1.02 12.19 -17.23
N ASP A 107 -2.08 11.96 -16.46
CA ASP A 107 -2.58 12.89 -15.44
C ASP A 107 -2.03 12.57 -14.04
N PHE A 108 -1.32 11.45 -13.91
CA PHE A 108 -0.61 11.10 -12.69
C PHE A 108 0.67 11.93 -12.57
N VAL A 109 0.80 12.70 -11.49
CA VAL A 109 1.98 13.54 -11.21
C VAL A 109 2.48 13.25 -9.80
N SER A 110 3.78 13.03 -9.67
CA SER A 110 4.43 12.77 -8.38
C SER A 110 5.92 13.14 -8.45
N ILE A 111 6.67 12.73 -7.42
CA ILE A 111 8.13 12.80 -7.35
C ILE A 111 8.72 11.39 -7.34
N TYR A 112 9.92 11.24 -7.90
CA TYR A 112 10.64 9.98 -7.83
C TYR A 112 11.07 9.67 -6.39
N MET A 113 11.00 8.39 -6.01
CA MET A 113 11.68 7.95 -4.80
C MET A 113 13.19 8.07 -5.02
N PHE A 114 13.94 8.43 -3.97
CA PHE A 114 15.41 8.58 -4.03
C PHE A 114 15.94 9.72 -4.90
N SER A 115 15.13 10.72 -5.26
CA SER A 115 15.58 11.87 -6.06
C SER A 115 16.22 13.02 -5.28
N TYR A 116 16.18 12.97 -3.94
CA TYR A 116 16.48 14.12 -3.08
C TYR A 116 17.85 14.76 -3.35
N ASN A 117 17.84 16.05 -3.73
CA ASN A 117 18.94 16.87 -4.22
C ASN A 117 19.61 16.38 -5.51
N ILE A 118 18.87 15.68 -6.37
CA ILE A 118 19.37 15.14 -7.65
C ILE A 118 18.47 15.55 -8.80
N ASP A 119 17.16 15.28 -8.69
CA ASP A 119 16.19 15.71 -9.70
C ASP A 119 16.00 17.24 -9.64
N PRO A 120 16.10 17.97 -10.76
CA PRO A 120 15.99 19.44 -10.75
C PRO A 120 14.57 19.96 -10.47
N ASN A 121 13.56 19.10 -10.58
CA ASN A 121 12.14 19.46 -10.50
C ASN A 121 11.45 18.97 -9.22
N GLU A 122 12.08 18.12 -8.40
CA GLU A 122 11.46 17.54 -7.20
C GLU A 122 10.99 18.57 -6.16
N GLY A 123 11.60 19.76 -6.17
CA GLY A 123 11.32 20.84 -5.23
C GLY A 123 10.28 21.84 -5.72
N PHE A 124 9.78 21.70 -6.95
CA PHE A 124 8.71 22.57 -7.44
C PHE A 124 7.39 22.22 -6.76
N ASP A 125 6.63 23.25 -6.41
CA ASP A 125 5.29 23.08 -5.86
C ASP A 125 4.39 22.42 -6.91
N GLN A 126 3.67 21.39 -6.47
CA GLN A 126 2.69 20.67 -7.26
C GLN A 126 1.38 20.50 -6.47
N ALA A 127 1.12 21.29 -5.43
CA ALA A 127 -0.06 21.14 -4.58
C ALA A 127 -1.39 21.10 -5.34
N SER A 128 -1.49 21.75 -6.51
CA SER A 128 -2.69 21.77 -7.36
C SER A 128 -2.64 20.79 -8.54
N SER A 129 -1.52 20.08 -8.71
CA SER A 129 -1.27 19.22 -9.88
C SER A 129 -0.91 17.78 -9.50
N GLN A 130 -0.36 17.55 -8.32
CA GLN A 130 0.08 16.24 -7.87
C GLN A 130 -1.11 15.30 -7.67
N THR A 131 -0.88 14.02 -7.93
CA THR A 131 -1.81 12.98 -7.56
C THR A 131 -1.75 12.75 -6.05
N ILE A 132 -2.91 12.72 -5.42
CA ILE A 132 -3.08 12.51 -3.98
C ILE A 132 -3.80 11.20 -3.71
N ALA A 133 -3.89 10.78 -2.44
CA ALA A 133 -4.69 9.63 -2.07
C ALA A 133 -6.18 9.89 -2.38
N GLY A 134 -6.82 8.87 -2.94
CA GLY A 134 -8.20 8.95 -3.40
C GLY A 134 -9.21 8.67 -2.29
N LEU A 135 -10.38 8.20 -2.72
CA LEU A 135 -11.47 7.77 -1.84
C LEU A 135 -10.98 6.75 -0.81
N TYR A 136 -10.24 5.74 -1.23
CA TYR A 136 -9.67 4.74 -0.34
C TYR A 136 -8.16 4.94 -0.29
N PRO A 137 -7.56 5.25 0.87
CA PRO A 137 -8.02 4.84 2.19
C PRO A 137 -8.51 5.98 3.08
N ILE A 138 -8.62 7.21 2.56
CA ILE A 138 -8.74 8.41 3.41
C ILE A 138 -10.10 9.10 3.36
N GLY A 139 -11.00 8.71 2.47
CA GLY A 139 -12.29 9.39 2.25
C GLY A 139 -12.17 10.59 1.32
N GLY A 140 -11.16 10.59 0.45
CA GLY A 140 -10.98 11.58 -0.61
C GLY A 140 -12.00 11.45 -1.73
N ARG A 141 -11.60 11.80 -2.95
CA ARG A 141 -12.43 11.62 -4.15
C ARG A 141 -12.09 10.32 -4.87
N TYR A 142 -13.12 9.69 -5.42
CA TYR A 142 -12.97 8.73 -6.51
C TYR A 142 -12.52 9.49 -7.75
N ASP A 143 -11.54 8.95 -8.47
CA ASP A 143 -11.06 9.52 -9.72
C ASP A 143 -11.96 9.12 -10.89
N ASP A 144 -12.76 10.08 -11.34
CA ASP A 144 -13.64 9.95 -12.50
C ASP A 144 -12.96 10.40 -13.80
N GLY A 145 -11.67 10.73 -13.76
CA GLY A 145 -10.88 11.21 -14.89
C GLY A 145 -11.16 12.66 -15.28
N ASN A 146 -11.93 13.42 -14.50
CA ASN A 146 -12.20 14.84 -14.79
C ASN A 146 -11.22 15.80 -14.09
N GLY A 147 -10.37 15.28 -13.19
CA GLY A 147 -9.48 16.09 -12.37
C GLY A 147 -10.23 16.93 -11.33
N GLY A 148 -9.58 18.02 -10.90
CA GLY A 148 -10.10 18.96 -9.93
C GLY A 148 -9.16 19.16 -8.74
N ILE A 149 -8.90 20.42 -8.40
CA ILE A 149 -8.04 20.74 -7.25
C ILE A 149 -8.73 20.28 -5.96
N ALA A 150 -7.96 19.64 -5.08
CA ALA A 150 -8.43 19.21 -3.77
C ALA A 150 -8.81 20.43 -2.92
N ASN A 151 -10.02 20.41 -2.37
CA ASN A 151 -10.54 21.55 -1.59
C ASN A 151 -11.57 21.11 -0.54
N PHE A 152 -11.26 20.04 0.18
CA PHE A 152 -12.18 19.34 1.07
C PHE A 152 -13.45 18.81 0.38
N ASN A 153 -13.30 18.40 -0.89
CA ASN A 153 -14.34 17.83 -1.76
C ASN A 153 -14.50 16.30 -1.64
N GLY A 154 -13.97 15.68 -0.58
CA GLY A 154 -14.32 14.33 -0.13
C GLY A 154 -15.02 14.34 1.23
N ALA A 155 -15.48 13.19 1.72
CA ALA A 155 -16.13 13.09 3.03
C ALA A 155 -15.13 13.00 4.20
N GLY A 156 -13.97 12.39 3.94
CA GLY A 156 -12.93 12.15 4.94
C GLY A 156 -13.34 11.15 6.02
N ASP A 157 -14.28 10.25 5.74
CA ASP A 157 -14.90 9.34 6.72
C ASP A 157 -14.47 7.88 6.58
N THR A 158 -13.58 7.55 5.62
CA THR A 158 -13.05 6.19 5.45
C THR A 158 -12.30 5.74 6.71
N PRO A 159 -12.68 4.61 7.35
CA PRO A 159 -12.07 4.13 8.59
C PRO A 159 -10.57 3.83 8.48
N GLN A 160 -9.84 4.01 9.58
CA GLN A 160 -8.48 3.48 9.70
C GLN A 160 -8.57 1.97 9.96
N ARG A 161 -8.18 1.18 8.97
CA ARG A 161 -8.01 -0.27 9.09
C ARG A 161 -6.86 -0.60 10.02
N MET A 162 -7.07 -1.54 10.93
CA MET A 162 -6.03 -2.07 11.82
C MET A 162 -5.86 -3.59 11.63
N LEU A 163 -6.95 -4.36 11.61
CA LEU A 163 -6.91 -5.79 11.30
C LEU A 163 -8.16 -6.17 10.51
N THR A 164 -7.97 -6.57 9.26
CA THR A 164 -9.07 -6.81 8.32
C THR A 164 -9.21 -8.27 7.94
N TYR A 165 -10.39 -8.67 7.49
CA TYR A 165 -10.68 -10.00 6.99
C TYR A 165 -9.75 -10.40 5.84
N PHE A 166 -9.51 -9.50 4.88
CA PHE A 166 -8.58 -9.79 3.78
C PHE A 166 -7.15 -10.02 4.30
N SER A 167 -6.68 -9.27 5.31
CA SER A 167 -5.33 -9.44 5.87
C SER A 167 -5.17 -10.79 6.59
N ARG A 168 -6.23 -11.25 7.27
CA ARG A 168 -6.32 -12.60 7.85
C ARG A 168 -6.22 -13.66 6.75
N LEU A 169 -6.96 -13.52 5.65
CA LEU A 169 -6.93 -14.48 4.54
C LEU A 169 -5.56 -14.54 3.86
N TYR A 170 -4.90 -13.41 3.61
CA TYR A 170 -3.52 -13.40 3.09
C TYR A 170 -2.55 -14.13 4.04
N THR A 171 -2.69 -13.91 5.34
CA THR A 171 -1.87 -14.59 6.36
C THR A 171 -2.13 -16.10 6.37
N GLN A 172 -3.39 -16.54 6.23
CA GLN A 172 -3.71 -17.97 6.09
C GLN A 172 -3.16 -18.56 4.79
N ALA A 173 -3.22 -17.83 3.67
CA ALA A 173 -2.66 -18.28 2.40
C ALA A 173 -1.15 -18.55 2.53
N GLU A 174 -0.43 -17.65 3.21
CA GLU A 174 0.99 -17.82 3.49
C GLU A 174 1.26 -19.03 4.41
N LEU A 175 0.49 -19.20 5.48
CA LEU A 175 0.63 -20.34 6.39
C LEU A 175 0.39 -21.68 5.67
N ALA A 176 -0.58 -21.73 4.76
CA ALA A 176 -0.85 -22.89 3.91
C ALA A 176 0.32 -23.15 2.94
N LEU A 177 0.84 -22.10 2.28
CA LEU A 177 2.01 -22.21 1.39
C LEU A 177 3.25 -22.74 2.13
N ALA A 178 3.47 -22.28 3.37
CA ALA A 178 4.56 -22.73 4.23
C ALA A 178 4.36 -24.15 4.82
N GLY A 179 3.21 -24.79 4.58
CA GLY A 179 2.88 -26.12 5.10
C GLY A 179 2.58 -26.15 6.60
N VAL A 180 2.31 -24.99 7.22
CA VAL A 180 1.90 -24.87 8.63
C VAL A 180 0.47 -25.41 8.80
N THR A 181 -0.38 -25.21 7.79
CA THR A 181 -1.74 -25.72 7.71
C THR A 181 -1.91 -26.56 6.45
N SER A 182 -2.93 -27.43 6.42
CA SER A 182 -3.29 -28.21 5.23
C SER A 182 -4.37 -27.53 4.37
N GLN A 183 -4.63 -26.24 4.58
CA GLN A 183 -5.59 -25.48 3.78
C GLN A 183 -5.06 -25.28 2.35
N ASN A 184 -5.93 -24.84 1.45
CA ASN A 184 -5.57 -24.56 0.06
C ASN A 184 -5.11 -23.09 -0.07
N ASP A 185 -3.80 -22.88 -0.20
CA ASP A 185 -3.13 -21.59 -0.38
C ASP A 185 -3.69 -20.81 -1.58
N SER A 186 -3.89 -21.49 -2.72
CA SER A 186 -4.43 -20.88 -3.94
C SER A 186 -5.87 -20.38 -3.75
N LEU A 187 -6.71 -21.13 -3.04
CA LEU A 187 -8.07 -20.70 -2.73
C LEU A 187 -8.06 -19.50 -1.79
N LEU A 188 -7.28 -19.57 -0.71
CA LEU A 188 -7.16 -18.49 0.27
C LEU A 188 -6.65 -17.18 -0.35
N LEU A 189 -5.65 -17.25 -1.24
CA LEU A 189 -5.18 -16.07 -1.97
C LEU A 189 -6.31 -15.44 -2.81
N SER A 190 -7.03 -16.23 -3.59
CA SER A 190 -8.14 -15.71 -4.41
C SER A 190 -9.24 -15.07 -3.56
N GLN A 191 -9.57 -15.66 -2.41
CA GLN A 191 -10.53 -15.12 -1.45
C GLN A 191 -10.03 -13.83 -0.78
N ALA A 192 -8.73 -13.74 -0.47
CA ALA A 192 -8.12 -12.55 0.11
C ALA A 192 -8.16 -11.37 -0.86
N ILE A 193 -7.88 -11.62 -2.15
CA ILE A 193 -7.98 -10.60 -3.20
C ILE A 193 -9.42 -10.13 -3.33
N GLN A 194 -10.38 -11.05 -3.48
CA GLN A 194 -11.81 -10.71 -3.53
C GLN A 194 -12.23 -9.87 -2.32
N ALA A 195 -11.92 -10.31 -1.10
CA ALA A 195 -12.26 -9.59 0.12
C ALA A 195 -11.64 -8.18 0.18
N SER A 196 -10.45 -7.99 -0.40
CA SER A 196 -9.86 -6.65 -0.52
C SER A 196 -10.62 -5.76 -1.51
N PHE A 197 -11.15 -6.30 -2.61
CA PHE A 197 -12.01 -5.55 -3.53
C PHE A 197 -13.37 -5.25 -2.90
N ASP A 198 -13.95 -6.21 -2.18
CA ASP A 198 -15.20 -6.04 -1.45
C ASP A 198 -15.10 -4.87 -0.46
N LYS A 199 -13.96 -4.73 0.24
CA LYS A 199 -13.73 -3.60 1.14
C LYS A 199 -13.67 -2.25 0.42
N VAL A 200 -13.03 -2.19 -0.74
CA VAL A 200 -13.02 -0.96 -1.56
C VAL A 200 -14.44 -0.65 -2.05
N ASN A 201 -15.20 -1.66 -2.47
CA ASN A 201 -16.59 -1.51 -2.91
C ASN A 201 -17.54 -1.09 -1.78
N GLU A 202 -17.31 -1.55 -0.55
CA GLU A 202 -18.02 -1.10 0.65
C GLU A 202 -17.85 0.42 0.83
N VAL A 203 -16.61 0.90 0.78
CA VAL A 203 -16.29 2.34 0.91
C VAL A 203 -16.83 3.14 -0.28
N ALA A 204 -16.69 2.62 -1.49
CA ALA A 204 -17.24 3.23 -2.70
C ALA A 204 -18.76 3.42 -2.61
N SER A 205 -19.47 2.35 -2.23
CA SER A 205 -20.93 2.37 -2.06
C SER A 205 -21.37 3.38 -1.00
N ALA A 206 -20.69 3.41 0.15
CA ALA A 206 -20.97 4.36 1.22
C ALA A 206 -20.77 5.83 0.78
N ALA A 207 -19.78 6.09 -0.08
CA ALA A 207 -19.49 7.40 -0.63
C ALA A 207 -20.34 7.77 -1.87
N GLY A 208 -21.18 6.85 -2.37
CA GLY A 208 -21.92 7.05 -3.62
C GLY A 208 -21.05 7.06 -4.88
N ALA A 209 -19.82 6.56 -4.80
CA ALA A 209 -18.95 6.33 -5.95
C ALA A 209 -19.35 5.03 -6.68
N PRO A 210 -19.00 4.86 -7.96
CA PRO A 210 -19.16 3.58 -8.65
C PRO A 210 -18.46 2.46 -7.88
N SER A 211 -19.03 1.26 -7.85
CA SER A 211 -18.33 0.07 -7.39
C SER A 211 -17.51 -0.53 -8.54
N ILE A 212 -16.39 -1.17 -8.20
CA ILE A 212 -15.63 -2.02 -9.11
C ILE A 212 -16.54 -3.18 -9.50
N VAL A 213 -16.77 -3.35 -10.80
CA VAL A 213 -17.66 -4.39 -11.32
C VAL A 213 -17.04 -5.77 -11.16
N GLN A 214 -17.86 -6.77 -10.84
CA GLN A 214 -17.37 -8.13 -10.55
C GLN A 214 -16.56 -8.74 -11.70
N THR A 215 -16.91 -8.44 -12.95
CA THR A 215 -16.18 -8.94 -14.12
C THR A 215 -14.72 -8.45 -14.17
N ASP A 216 -14.47 -7.23 -13.70
CA ASP A 216 -13.11 -6.66 -13.67
C ASP A 216 -12.31 -7.26 -12.51
N ILE A 217 -12.98 -7.50 -11.37
CA ILE A 217 -12.42 -8.23 -10.22
C ILE A 217 -12.03 -9.65 -10.64
N ASP A 218 -12.94 -10.39 -11.27
CA ASP A 218 -12.72 -11.77 -11.74
C ASP A 218 -11.56 -11.83 -12.75
N THR A 219 -11.49 -10.85 -13.65
CA THR A 219 -10.39 -10.75 -14.64
C THR A 219 -9.05 -10.54 -13.93
N TYR A 220 -8.98 -9.58 -13.00
CA TYR A 220 -7.77 -9.32 -12.23
C TYR A 220 -7.35 -10.55 -11.40
N ILE A 221 -8.27 -11.15 -10.64
CA ILE A 221 -8.01 -12.37 -9.86
C ILE A 221 -7.49 -13.48 -10.78
N SER A 222 -8.11 -13.70 -11.93
CA SER A 222 -7.67 -14.73 -12.89
C SER A 222 -6.24 -14.50 -13.37
N SER A 223 -5.87 -13.25 -13.68
CA SER A 223 -4.50 -12.90 -14.08
C SER A 223 -3.49 -13.16 -12.97
N ILE A 224 -3.79 -12.76 -11.72
CA ILE A 224 -2.92 -13.01 -10.56
C ILE A 224 -2.80 -14.52 -10.29
N MET A 225 -3.91 -15.26 -10.36
CA MET A 225 -3.90 -16.70 -10.11
C MET A 225 -3.17 -17.48 -11.21
N SER A 226 -3.12 -16.97 -12.44
CA SER A 226 -2.29 -17.53 -13.50
C SER A 226 -0.80 -17.40 -13.19
N LEU A 227 -0.36 -16.24 -12.66
CA LEU A 227 1.02 -16.04 -12.19
C LEU A 227 1.33 -16.96 -11.00
N TYR A 228 0.41 -17.07 -10.05
CA TYR A 228 0.54 -17.93 -8.88
C TYR A 228 0.69 -19.41 -9.23
N ALA A 229 -0.15 -19.91 -10.15
CA ALA A 229 -0.14 -21.32 -10.55
C ALA A 229 1.13 -21.73 -11.32
N GLY A 230 1.75 -20.78 -12.04
CA GLY A 230 2.97 -20.99 -12.79
C GLY A 230 4.27 -20.84 -11.98
N ALA A 231 4.18 -20.43 -10.72
CA ALA A 231 5.33 -20.11 -9.88
C ALA A 231 5.78 -21.27 -8.97
N ASP A 232 7.05 -21.23 -8.57
CA ASP A 232 7.60 -21.99 -7.45
C ASP A 232 7.16 -21.39 -6.10
N ASN A 233 7.67 -21.93 -4.99
CA ASN A 233 7.24 -21.49 -3.66
C ASN A 233 7.63 -20.02 -3.39
N GLU A 234 8.82 -19.60 -3.81
CA GLU A 234 9.28 -18.22 -3.71
C GLU A 234 8.40 -17.28 -4.55
N GLY A 235 8.11 -17.63 -5.81
CA GLY A 235 7.25 -16.84 -6.67
C GLY A 235 5.79 -16.80 -6.18
N LYS A 236 5.29 -17.86 -5.54
CA LYS A 236 3.98 -17.88 -4.86
C LYS A 236 3.96 -16.95 -3.65
N LEU A 237 5.01 -16.98 -2.83
CA LEU A 237 5.15 -16.07 -1.68
C LEU A 237 5.17 -14.62 -2.16
N LEU A 238 5.91 -14.32 -3.23
CA LEU A 238 5.91 -13.00 -3.88
C LEU A 238 4.47 -12.55 -4.21
N GLN A 239 3.65 -13.41 -4.80
CA GLN A 239 2.26 -13.05 -5.12
C GLN A 239 1.42 -12.74 -3.88
N ILE A 240 1.49 -13.59 -2.85
CA ILE A 240 0.73 -13.40 -1.60
C ILE A 240 1.11 -12.07 -0.95
N MET A 241 2.41 -11.84 -0.80
CA MET A 241 2.92 -10.67 -0.09
C MET A 241 2.72 -9.38 -0.88
N THR A 242 2.86 -9.42 -2.21
CA THR A 242 2.62 -8.23 -3.04
C THR A 242 1.13 -7.85 -3.07
N GLN A 243 0.21 -8.82 -3.17
CA GLN A 243 -1.22 -8.53 -3.08
C GLN A 243 -1.64 -8.02 -1.69
N LYS A 244 -1.09 -8.60 -0.62
CA LYS A 244 -1.29 -8.11 0.75
C LYS A 244 -0.78 -6.68 0.91
N TRP A 245 0.39 -6.37 0.36
CA TRP A 245 0.97 -5.03 0.39
C TRP A 245 0.10 -4.02 -0.35
N ILE A 246 -0.38 -4.33 -1.56
CA ILE A 246 -1.32 -3.48 -2.31
C ILE A 246 -2.58 -3.23 -1.48
N ALA A 247 -3.19 -4.29 -0.92
CA ALA A 247 -4.39 -4.17 -0.09
C ALA A 247 -4.17 -3.32 1.18
N SER A 248 -2.93 -3.22 1.66
CA SER A 248 -2.55 -2.47 2.86
C SER A 248 -2.30 -0.98 2.62
N PHE A 249 -2.49 -0.46 1.40
CA PHE A 249 -2.33 0.97 1.10
C PHE A 249 -3.11 1.85 2.10
N GLY A 250 -2.42 2.74 2.83
CA GLY A 250 -3.00 3.51 3.94
C GLY A 250 -2.73 2.95 5.35
N PHE A 251 -2.10 1.78 5.47
CA PHE A 251 -1.69 1.20 6.75
C PHE A 251 -0.35 0.44 6.59
N GLY A 252 0.76 1.14 6.82
CA GLY A 252 2.10 0.64 6.50
C GLY A 252 2.76 -0.26 7.56
N ILE A 253 2.17 -0.46 8.74
CA ILE A 253 2.84 -1.18 9.85
C ILE A 253 3.02 -2.65 9.49
N ASP A 254 1.97 -3.30 8.98
CA ASP A 254 2.05 -4.72 8.60
C ASP A 254 2.96 -4.90 7.40
N ALA A 255 2.82 -4.05 6.37
CA ALA A 255 3.71 -4.02 5.22
C ALA A 255 5.20 -3.90 5.60
N TYR A 256 5.52 -3.05 6.56
CA TYR A 256 6.90 -2.88 7.05
C TYR A 256 7.43 -4.14 7.75
N ASN A 257 6.60 -4.81 8.53
CA ASN A 257 7.00 -6.04 9.22
C ASN A 257 7.07 -7.24 8.27
N ASP A 258 6.13 -7.32 7.33
CA ASP A 258 6.06 -8.33 6.28
C ASP A 258 7.29 -8.28 5.38
N TYR A 259 7.70 -7.08 4.95
CA TYR A 259 8.92 -6.92 4.17
C TYR A 259 10.16 -7.39 4.93
N ARG A 260 10.30 -7.03 6.21
CA ARG A 260 11.42 -7.51 7.03
C ARG A 260 11.43 -9.02 7.16
N ARG A 261 10.26 -9.64 7.36
CA ARG A 261 10.13 -11.09 7.54
C ARG A 261 10.24 -11.91 6.25
N THR A 262 9.87 -11.36 5.09
CA THR A 262 9.74 -12.12 3.84
C THR A 262 10.62 -11.62 2.69
N GLY A 263 11.13 -10.39 2.76
CA GLY A 263 11.76 -9.71 1.64
C GLY A 263 10.78 -9.18 0.59
N TYR A 264 9.47 -9.37 0.78
CA TYR A 264 8.43 -8.96 -0.18
C TYR A 264 7.51 -7.86 0.38
N PRO A 265 6.97 -6.97 -0.48
CA PRO A 265 7.14 -6.93 -1.94
C PRO A 265 8.60 -6.62 -2.31
N VAL A 266 8.96 -6.89 -3.56
CA VAL A 266 10.19 -6.32 -4.12
C VAL A 266 10.09 -4.80 -3.94
N LEU A 267 11.13 -4.19 -3.38
CA LEU A 267 11.18 -2.73 -3.22
C LEU A 267 12.00 -2.13 -4.33
N HIS A 268 11.59 -0.93 -4.76
CA HIS A 268 12.36 -0.11 -5.66
C HIS A 268 13.78 0.16 -5.12
N ASP A 269 14.78 0.09 -6.01
CA ASP A 269 16.16 0.47 -5.72
C ASP A 269 16.66 1.50 -6.73
N GLY A 270 16.81 2.75 -6.27
CA GLY A 270 17.29 3.87 -7.07
C GLY A 270 18.75 3.73 -7.54
N ASN A 271 19.50 2.72 -7.10
CA ASN A 271 20.82 2.41 -7.68
C ASN A 271 20.73 1.57 -8.96
N THR A 272 19.53 1.07 -9.27
CA THR A 272 19.34 0.07 -10.32
C THR A 272 18.22 0.48 -11.29
N ASP A 273 17.43 1.51 -11.01
CA ASP A 273 16.26 1.91 -11.81
C ASP A 273 16.53 2.51 -13.20
N ASN A 274 17.80 2.63 -13.60
CA ASN A 274 18.27 3.25 -14.84
C ASN A 274 17.84 4.72 -15.01
N LEU A 275 17.60 5.43 -13.90
CA LEU A 275 17.38 6.87 -13.91
C LEU A 275 18.66 7.61 -13.49
N ASP A 276 19.01 8.68 -14.20
CA ASP A 276 20.13 9.55 -13.82
C ASP A 276 19.75 10.55 -12.70
N VAL A 277 18.50 10.51 -12.23
CA VAL A 277 17.91 11.46 -11.28
C VAL A 277 17.56 10.85 -9.92
N THR A 278 17.97 9.61 -9.67
CA THR A 278 17.71 8.88 -8.42
C THR A 278 19.00 8.21 -7.94
N VAL A 279 19.17 8.09 -6.61
CA VAL A 279 20.22 7.25 -6.02
C VAL A 279 19.86 6.81 -4.60
N ARG A 280 19.96 5.51 -4.31
CA ARG A 280 19.74 5.03 -2.93
C ARG A 280 21.00 5.26 -2.09
N THR A 281 20.96 6.31 -1.27
CA THR A 281 22.05 6.68 -0.34
C THR A 281 21.91 6.12 1.07
N ARG A 282 20.74 5.55 1.41
CA ARG A 282 20.45 4.98 2.72
C ARG A 282 19.82 3.61 2.55
N GLU A 283 20.28 2.67 3.36
CA GLU A 283 19.71 1.33 3.43
C GLU A 283 18.35 1.33 4.15
N PHE A 284 17.54 0.32 3.86
CA PHE A 284 16.23 0.16 4.48
C PHE A 284 16.38 -0.02 6.00
N PRO A 285 15.64 0.74 6.84
CA PRO A 285 15.72 0.57 8.28
C PRO A 285 15.02 -0.73 8.69
N VAL A 286 15.73 -1.63 9.36
CA VAL A 286 15.20 -2.89 9.92
C VAL A 286 14.81 -2.79 11.40
N SER A 287 15.00 -1.62 12.02
CA SER A 287 14.47 -1.32 13.35
C SER A 287 14.35 0.19 13.61
N PHE A 288 13.71 0.57 14.72
CA PHE A 288 13.71 1.94 15.23
C PHE A 288 14.82 2.19 16.25
N PRO A 289 15.38 3.41 16.30
CA PRO A 289 16.40 3.76 17.28
C PRO A 289 15.81 3.72 18.70
N TRP A 290 16.67 3.48 19.69
CA TRP A 290 16.29 3.73 21.07
C TRP A 290 16.05 5.23 21.28
N LYS A 291 15.05 5.58 22.08
CA LYS A 291 14.79 6.97 22.44
C LYS A 291 15.99 7.53 23.19
N THR A 292 16.52 8.67 22.74
CA THR A 292 17.73 9.28 23.32
C THR A 292 17.62 9.52 24.82
N ALA A 293 16.43 9.93 25.30
CA ALA A 293 16.21 10.15 26.72
C ALA A 293 16.42 8.86 27.55
N ASP A 294 15.95 7.72 27.06
CA ASP A 294 16.10 6.44 27.76
C ASP A 294 17.58 6.03 27.85
N LEU A 295 18.36 6.32 26.80
CA LEU A 295 19.82 6.09 26.79
C LEU A 295 20.57 6.96 27.80
N GLN A 296 20.10 8.19 28.03
CA GLN A 296 20.76 9.16 28.91
C GLN A 296 20.42 8.92 30.39
N VAL A 297 19.17 8.57 30.69
CA VAL A 297 18.70 8.46 32.09
C VAL A 297 18.89 7.06 32.67
N ASN A 298 18.89 6.02 31.84
CA ASN A 298 19.11 4.65 32.30
C ASN A 298 20.61 4.32 32.25
N LYS A 299 21.24 4.23 33.42
CA LYS A 299 22.67 3.87 33.56
C LYS A 299 23.02 2.50 32.95
N ASN A 300 22.04 1.63 32.78
CA ASN A 300 22.19 0.30 32.19
C ASN A 300 21.67 0.27 30.74
N ALA A 301 21.46 1.42 30.10
CA ALA A 301 21.00 1.47 28.73
C ALA A 301 22.00 0.79 27.77
N PRO A 302 21.51 0.08 26.74
CA PRO A 302 22.38 -0.46 25.70
C PRO A 302 22.99 0.67 24.85
N THR A 303 23.95 0.32 23.99
CA THR A 303 24.41 1.25 22.94
C THR A 303 23.29 1.50 21.92
N GLN A 304 23.32 2.67 21.27
CA GLN A 304 22.38 2.98 20.19
C GLN A 304 22.48 1.96 19.06
N LYS A 305 21.35 1.62 18.45
CA LYS A 305 21.28 0.71 17.31
C LYS A 305 21.82 1.36 16.05
N ASN A 306 22.46 0.55 15.20
CA ASN A 306 22.47 0.84 13.77
C ASN A 306 21.16 0.29 13.18
N ILE A 307 20.25 1.18 12.80
CA ILE A 307 18.89 0.83 12.42
C ILE A 307 18.80 0.01 11.13
N THR A 308 19.84 -0.03 10.31
CA THR A 308 19.87 -0.78 9.04
C THR A 308 20.45 -2.18 9.18
N THR A 309 20.96 -2.55 10.36
CA THR A 309 21.57 -3.87 10.60
C THR A 309 21.15 -4.51 11.92
N PHE A 310 20.44 -3.78 12.77
CA PHE A 310 19.96 -4.30 14.06
C PHE A 310 18.61 -4.96 13.86
N ASN A 311 18.61 -6.27 13.67
CA ASN A 311 17.40 -7.08 13.58
C ASN A 311 16.77 -7.25 14.97
N VAL A 312 15.43 -7.17 15.01
CA VAL A 312 14.65 -7.49 16.21
C VAL A 312 14.49 -9.01 16.33
N PHE A 313 14.17 -9.53 17.53
CA PHE A 313 14.26 -10.98 17.79
C PHE A 313 13.43 -11.88 16.86
N TRP A 314 12.35 -11.36 16.27
CA TRP A 314 11.47 -12.07 15.35
C TRP A 314 11.87 -11.91 13.88
N ASP A 315 12.79 -10.99 13.59
CA ASP A 315 13.29 -10.69 12.25
C ASP A 315 14.54 -11.53 11.99
N ALA A 316 14.34 -12.65 11.31
CA ALA A 316 15.37 -13.69 11.14
C ALA A 316 16.16 -13.57 9.82
N ASN A 317 15.87 -12.55 9.00
CA ASN A 317 16.50 -12.31 7.70
C ASN A 317 17.78 -11.47 7.79
#